data_AF-A0A316LPU4-F1
#
_entry.id   AF-A0A316LPU4-F1
#
_cell.length_a   1.000
_cell.length_b   1.000
_cell.length_c   1.000
_cell.angle_alpha   90.00
_cell.angle_beta   90.00
_cell.angle_gamma   90.00
#
_symmetry.space_group_name_H-M   'P 1'
#
loop_
_entity.id
_entity.type
_entity.pdbx_description
1 polymer ?
#
loop_
_entity_poly.entity_id
_entity_poly.type
_entity_poly.pdbx_seq_one_letter_code
_entity_poly.pdbx_strand_id
1 'polypeptide(L)'
;MPSYVAVPQNTENGIAFTLFFPAQQKRLQKQLESVVSCSFENAEVYGLEVSGFSLEQTDSNTPNPKYLTFGLILNYVCSRQGTFTVNQLNLICPDTVLELPLSPIYFDVGEETGNAYVDPWSSPAASSNPEQLLCNYQFSDMVEACQIYYAPNQFVELSAEQLSDGEIRISLDQSSLMTYICTKIIIEIDGKSYTTYGKGCLCGALQTITDETLDVLYSTQQP
;
A
#
# COMPACT_ATOMS: atom_id res chain seq x y z
N MET A 1 -8.21 10.55 -1.14
CA MET A 1 -6.81 10.78 -1.50
C MET A 1 -6.35 9.63 -2.39
N PRO A 2 -5.57 9.86 -3.46
CA PRO A 2 -4.89 8.78 -4.21
C PRO A 2 -3.97 7.95 -3.30
N SER A 3 -3.63 6.73 -3.73
CA SER A 3 -2.62 5.95 -2.99
C SER A 3 -1.24 6.59 -3.17
N TYR A 4 -0.40 6.56 -2.14
CA TYR A 4 0.97 7.08 -2.16
C TYR A 4 1.94 5.94 -1.82
N VAL A 5 2.91 5.69 -2.69
CA VAL A 5 3.83 4.56 -2.58
C VAL A 5 5.25 5.08 -2.71
N ALA A 6 5.86 5.41 -1.58
CA ALA A 6 7.28 5.70 -1.53
C ALA A 6 8.10 4.42 -1.30
N VAL A 7 9.09 4.19 -2.15
CA VAL A 7 9.93 2.97 -2.10
C VAL A 7 11.38 3.25 -2.50
N PRO A 8 12.33 2.43 -2.01
CA PRO A 8 13.70 2.51 -2.47
C PRO A 8 13.85 2.02 -3.91
N GLN A 9 14.74 2.69 -4.65
CA GLN A 9 15.19 2.26 -5.96
C GLN A 9 15.89 0.89 -5.87
N ASN A 10 15.68 0.04 -6.88
CA ASN A 10 16.29 -1.28 -7.02
C ASN A 10 16.01 -2.25 -5.86
N THR A 11 14.94 -2.01 -5.10
CA THR A 11 14.46 -2.92 -4.05
C THR A 11 13.16 -3.56 -4.48
N GLU A 12 13.00 -4.85 -4.18
CA GLU A 12 11.75 -5.57 -4.42
C GLU A 12 10.69 -5.16 -3.39
N ASN A 13 9.50 -4.82 -3.88
CA ASN A 13 8.36 -4.37 -3.11
C ASN A 13 7.10 -5.16 -3.51
N GLY A 14 6.11 -5.20 -2.62
CA GLY A 14 4.83 -5.86 -2.86
C GLY A 14 3.67 -4.87 -2.88
N ILE A 15 2.68 -5.13 -3.73
CA ILE A 15 1.38 -4.45 -3.68
C ILE A 15 0.27 -5.47 -3.96
N ALA A 16 -0.82 -5.38 -3.21
CA ALA A 16 -1.96 -6.29 -3.33
C ALA A 16 -3.22 -5.57 -3.81
N PHE A 17 -4.01 -6.26 -4.63
CA PHE A 17 -5.29 -5.83 -5.15
C PHE A 17 -6.34 -6.91 -4.91
N THR A 18 -7.57 -6.48 -4.67
CA THR A 18 -8.74 -7.37 -4.74
C THR A 18 -9.53 -7.00 -5.98
N LEU A 19 -9.71 -7.96 -6.88
CA LEU A 19 -10.41 -7.77 -8.14
C LEU A 19 -11.81 -8.41 -8.07
N PHE A 20 -12.81 -7.71 -8.57
CA PHE A 20 -14.19 -8.18 -8.63
C PHE A 20 -14.67 -8.27 -10.07
N PHE A 21 -15.15 -9.44 -10.48
CA PHE A 21 -15.63 -9.68 -11.84
C PHE A 21 -17.02 -10.31 -11.83
N PRO A 22 -17.94 -9.93 -12.74
CA PRO A 22 -19.27 -10.53 -12.78
C PRO A 22 -19.21 -12.05 -13.03
N ALA A 23 -19.83 -12.85 -12.16
CA ALA A 23 -19.73 -14.32 -12.23
C ALA A 23 -20.34 -14.94 -13.50
N GLN A 24 -21.19 -14.20 -14.21
CA GLN A 24 -21.80 -14.63 -15.46
C GLN A 24 -20.80 -14.60 -16.64
N GLN A 25 -19.66 -13.92 -16.51
CA GLN A 25 -18.67 -13.79 -17.58
C GLN A 25 -17.64 -14.93 -17.58
N LYS A 26 -18.10 -16.15 -17.92
CA LYS A 26 -17.24 -17.36 -17.96
C LYS A 26 -16.00 -17.23 -18.86
N ARG A 27 -16.07 -16.42 -19.92
CA ARG A 27 -14.91 -16.16 -20.79
C ARG A 27 -13.84 -15.38 -20.05
N LEU A 28 -14.22 -14.33 -19.31
CA LEU A 28 -13.30 -13.51 -18.54
C LEU A 28 -12.65 -14.33 -17.42
N GLN A 29 -13.40 -15.20 -16.76
CA GLN A 29 -12.86 -16.13 -15.76
C GLN A 29 -11.72 -16.99 -16.34
N LYS A 30 -11.94 -17.63 -17.48
CA LYS A 30 -10.91 -18.42 -18.17
C LYS A 30 -9.69 -17.59 -18.58
N GLN A 31 -9.90 -16.32 -18.94
CA GLN A 31 -8.80 -15.41 -19.28
C GLN A 31 -7.96 -15.08 -18.04
N LEU A 32 -8.58 -14.84 -16.89
CA LEU A 32 -7.90 -14.58 -15.63
C LEU A 32 -7.06 -15.79 -15.18
N GLU A 33 -7.55 -17.01 -15.36
CA GLU A 33 -6.81 -18.25 -15.11
C GLU A 33 -5.59 -18.43 -16.04
N SER A 34 -5.55 -17.69 -17.15
CA SER A 34 -4.48 -17.77 -18.17
C SER A 34 -3.49 -16.61 -18.13
N VAL A 35 -3.58 -15.71 -17.14
CA VAL A 35 -2.64 -14.57 -17.03
C VAL A 35 -1.22 -15.11 -16.88
N VAL A 36 -0.30 -14.60 -17.69
CA VAL A 36 1.11 -15.03 -17.71
C VAL A 36 2.06 -13.95 -17.18
N SER A 37 1.64 -12.69 -17.18
CA SER A 37 2.40 -11.57 -16.60
C SER A 37 1.49 -10.39 -16.33
N CYS A 38 1.99 -9.44 -15.54
CA CYS A 38 1.31 -8.18 -15.24
C CYS A 38 2.25 -7.00 -15.51
N SER A 39 1.71 -5.84 -15.87
CA SER A 39 2.50 -4.61 -15.97
C SER A 39 1.64 -3.38 -15.65
N PHE A 40 2.26 -2.33 -15.14
CA PHE A 40 1.60 -1.03 -15.04
C PHE A 40 1.65 -0.28 -16.38
N GLU A 41 0.71 0.61 -16.59
CA GLU A 41 0.76 1.55 -17.70
C GLU A 41 2.08 2.33 -17.72
N ASN A 42 2.70 2.44 -18.90
CA ASN A 42 3.98 3.15 -19.11
C ASN A 42 5.13 2.68 -18.19
N ALA A 43 5.07 1.44 -17.68
CA ALA A 43 6.05 0.81 -16.81
C ALA A 43 7.52 1.04 -17.24
N GLU A 44 7.84 0.81 -18.53
CA GLU A 44 9.19 0.98 -19.07
C GLU A 44 9.72 2.42 -18.98
N VAL A 45 8.84 3.42 -19.15
CA VAL A 45 9.19 4.84 -19.07
C VAL A 45 9.65 5.20 -17.66
N TYR A 46 8.95 4.65 -16.66
CA TYR A 46 9.22 4.88 -15.24
C TYR A 46 10.26 3.92 -14.66
N GLY A 47 10.70 2.92 -15.42
CA GLY A 47 11.56 1.86 -14.90
C GLY A 47 10.88 1.00 -13.83
N LEU A 48 9.56 0.89 -13.86
CA LEU A 48 8.76 0.06 -12.96
C LEU A 48 8.56 -1.33 -13.59
N GLU A 49 9.17 -2.35 -13.00
CA GLU A 49 9.12 -3.73 -13.49
C GLU A 49 8.36 -4.61 -12.50
N VAL A 50 7.41 -5.41 -12.97
CA VAL A 50 6.78 -6.45 -12.16
C VAL A 50 7.62 -7.72 -12.26
N SER A 51 8.31 -8.07 -11.18
CA SER A 51 9.20 -9.25 -11.09
C SER A 51 8.44 -10.56 -10.90
N GLY A 52 7.22 -10.50 -10.36
CA GLY A 52 6.38 -11.67 -10.14
C GLY A 52 4.96 -11.30 -9.74
N PHE A 53 4.05 -12.27 -9.84
CA PHE A 53 2.68 -12.10 -9.37
C PHE A 53 2.07 -13.40 -8.89
N SER A 54 1.08 -13.31 -8.01
CA SER A 54 0.11 -14.37 -7.72
C SER A 54 -1.29 -13.84 -7.97
N LEU A 55 -2.10 -14.59 -8.72
CA LEU A 55 -3.51 -14.30 -8.97
C LEU A 55 -4.33 -15.53 -8.57
N GLU A 56 -5.08 -15.41 -7.48
CA GLU A 56 -5.82 -16.51 -6.89
C GLU A 56 -7.29 -16.14 -6.77
N GLN A 57 -8.17 -17.02 -7.22
CA GLN A 57 -9.60 -16.84 -6.96
C GLN A 57 -9.85 -17.08 -5.47
N THR A 58 -10.46 -16.12 -4.78
CA THR A 58 -10.83 -16.27 -3.38
C THR A 58 -12.16 -17.02 -3.30
N ASP A 59 -12.21 -18.08 -2.51
CA ASP A 59 -13.43 -18.87 -2.35
C ASP A 59 -14.54 -18.05 -1.69
N SER A 60 -15.69 -17.99 -2.35
CA SER A 60 -16.91 -17.40 -1.81
C SER A 60 -17.78 -18.51 -1.26
N ASN A 61 -18.06 -18.48 0.05
CA ASN A 61 -19.05 -19.37 0.68
C ASN A 61 -20.51 -19.05 0.29
N THR A 62 -20.72 -18.03 -0.55
CA THR A 62 -22.06 -17.61 -0.98
C THR A 62 -22.56 -18.49 -2.14
N PRO A 63 -23.74 -19.12 -2.03
CA PRO A 63 -24.35 -19.83 -3.15
C PRO A 63 -24.68 -18.87 -4.29
N ASN A 64 -24.25 -19.18 -5.53
CA ASN A 64 -24.47 -18.36 -6.73
C ASN A 64 -24.01 -16.89 -6.58
N PRO A 65 -22.71 -16.64 -6.37
CA PRO A 65 -22.23 -15.29 -6.12
C PRO A 65 -22.44 -14.41 -7.36
N LYS A 66 -22.81 -13.14 -7.13
CA LYS A 66 -22.93 -12.15 -8.21
C LYS A 66 -21.58 -11.81 -8.84
N TYR A 67 -20.52 -11.85 -8.03
CA TYR A 67 -19.15 -11.56 -8.44
C TYR A 67 -18.22 -12.73 -8.07
N LEU A 68 -17.23 -12.96 -8.90
CA LEU A 68 -16.02 -13.68 -8.54
C LEU A 68 -15.03 -12.66 -7.96
N THR A 69 -14.32 -13.09 -6.93
CA THR A 69 -13.31 -12.28 -6.27
C THR A 69 -11.96 -12.95 -6.47
N PHE A 70 -10.94 -12.16 -6.79
CA PHE A 70 -9.57 -12.61 -6.94
C PHE A 70 -8.65 -11.75 -6.09
N GLY A 71 -7.73 -12.40 -5.39
CA GLY A 71 -6.56 -11.75 -4.79
C GLY A 71 -5.44 -11.69 -5.81
N LEU A 72 -4.92 -10.50 -6.06
CA LEU A 72 -3.75 -10.28 -6.91
C LEU A 72 -2.64 -9.68 -6.05
N ILE A 73 -1.50 -10.34 -5.97
CA ILE A 73 -0.28 -9.82 -5.35
C ILE A 73 0.74 -9.62 -6.45
N LEU A 74 1.31 -8.42 -6.55
CA LEU A 74 2.39 -8.08 -7.47
C LEU A 74 3.66 -7.81 -6.68
N ASN A 75 4.77 -8.43 -7.10
CA ASN A 75 6.11 -8.04 -6.71
C ASN A 75 6.70 -7.15 -7.81
N TYR A 76 7.31 -6.04 -7.43
CA TYR A 76 7.83 -5.07 -8.37
C TYR A 76 9.13 -4.41 -7.89
N VAL A 77 9.89 -3.90 -8.84
CA VAL A 77 11.13 -3.14 -8.63
C VAL A 77 11.06 -1.85 -9.43
N CYS A 78 11.47 -0.74 -8.81
CA CYS A 78 11.64 0.55 -9.49
C CYS A 78 13.12 0.80 -9.76
N SER A 79 13.55 0.78 -11.02
CA SER A 79 14.94 0.98 -11.44
C SER A 79 15.33 2.44 -11.67
N ARG A 80 14.36 3.37 -11.67
CA ARG A 80 14.60 4.81 -11.85
C ARG A 80 14.03 5.59 -10.67
N GLN A 81 14.80 6.58 -10.21
CA GLN A 81 14.34 7.55 -9.22
C GLN A 81 13.39 8.57 -9.85
N GLY A 82 12.59 9.21 -9.00
CA GLY A 82 11.67 10.26 -9.38
C GLY A 82 10.24 9.92 -8.95
N THR A 83 9.32 10.73 -9.44
CA THR A 83 7.91 10.62 -9.09
C THR A 83 7.05 10.46 -10.33
N PHE A 84 6.02 9.61 -10.24
CA PHE A 84 5.12 9.34 -11.34
C PHE A 84 3.78 8.80 -10.85
N THR A 85 2.78 8.81 -11.71
CA THR A 85 1.44 8.32 -11.39
C THR A 85 1.05 7.24 -12.39
N VAL A 86 0.46 6.16 -11.89
CA VAL A 86 -0.15 5.10 -12.73
C VAL A 86 -1.64 4.97 -12.42
N ASN A 87 -2.43 4.75 -13.45
CA ASN A 87 -3.90 4.67 -13.35
C ASN A 87 -4.46 3.39 -13.98
N GLN A 88 -3.60 2.48 -14.44
CA GLN A 88 -4.02 1.25 -15.10
C GLN A 88 -3.02 0.12 -14.83
N LEU A 89 -3.57 -1.07 -14.64
CA LEU A 89 -2.87 -2.33 -14.54
C LEU A 89 -3.25 -3.20 -15.73
N ASN A 90 -2.25 -3.77 -16.39
CA ASN A 90 -2.41 -4.67 -17.51
C ASN A 90 -2.20 -6.11 -17.04
N LEU A 91 -3.21 -6.97 -17.22
CA LEU A 91 -3.03 -8.42 -17.09
C LEU A 91 -2.82 -9.00 -18.48
N ILE A 92 -1.67 -9.62 -18.71
CA ILE A 92 -1.26 -10.12 -20.01
C ILE A 92 -1.65 -11.60 -20.08
N CYS A 93 -2.56 -11.93 -21.00
CA CYS A 93 -2.97 -13.28 -21.35
C CYS A 93 -2.32 -13.69 -22.69
N PRO A 94 -2.32 -14.98 -23.09
CA PRO A 94 -1.71 -15.44 -24.34
C PRO A 94 -2.22 -14.72 -25.60
N ASP A 95 -3.52 -14.43 -25.66
CA ASP A 95 -4.17 -13.89 -26.86
C ASP A 95 -4.67 -12.45 -26.69
N THR A 96 -4.49 -11.84 -25.51
CA THR A 96 -5.07 -10.51 -25.21
C THR A 96 -4.42 -9.86 -24.00
N VAL A 97 -4.71 -8.57 -23.82
CA VAL A 97 -4.37 -7.81 -22.62
C VAL A 97 -5.66 -7.31 -21.98
N LEU A 98 -5.84 -7.58 -20.69
CA LEU A 98 -6.93 -7.03 -19.90
C LEU A 98 -6.44 -5.76 -19.22
N GLU A 99 -6.96 -4.61 -19.66
CA GLU A 99 -6.65 -3.30 -19.11
C GLU A 99 -7.61 -2.99 -17.95
N LEU A 100 -7.09 -3.01 -16.73
CA LEU A 100 -7.84 -2.76 -15.51
C LEU A 100 -7.61 -1.31 -15.06
N PRO A 101 -8.66 -0.47 -15.02
CA PRO A 101 -8.53 0.87 -14.49
C PRO A 101 -8.26 0.81 -12.97
N LEU A 102 -7.33 1.64 -12.52
CA LEU A 102 -7.00 1.84 -11.11
C LEU A 102 -7.40 3.25 -10.68
N SER A 103 -7.72 3.40 -9.40
CA SER A 103 -7.58 4.72 -8.78
C SER A 103 -6.11 5.13 -8.84
N PRO A 104 -5.78 6.42 -9.03
CA PRO A 104 -4.40 6.84 -9.19
C PRO A 104 -3.49 6.37 -8.05
N ILE A 105 -2.34 5.82 -8.41
CA ILE A 105 -1.27 5.47 -7.48
C ILE A 105 -0.08 6.36 -7.79
N TYR A 106 0.32 7.17 -6.82
CA TYR A 106 1.51 8.00 -6.91
C TYR A 106 2.72 7.25 -6.36
N PHE A 107 3.76 7.11 -7.17
CA PHE A 107 5.04 6.53 -6.79
C PHE A 107 6.06 7.63 -6.50
N ASP A 108 6.83 7.47 -5.41
CA ASP A 108 7.99 8.30 -5.03
C ASP A 108 9.19 7.40 -4.82
N VAL A 109 10.05 7.32 -5.83
CA VAL A 109 11.21 6.42 -5.84
C VAL A 109 12.48 7.20 -5.59
N GLY A 110 13.27 6.78 -4.61
CA GLY A 110 14.53 7.42 -4.27
C GLY A 110 15.55 6.47 -3.68
N GLU A 111 16.67 7.01 -3.21
CA GLU A 111 17.69 6.24 -2.52
C GLU A 111 17.32 6.02 -1.05
N GLU A 112 17.67 4.85 -0.52
CA GLU A 112 17.59 4.57 0.91
C GLU A 112 18.98 4.67 1.53
N THR A 113 19.13 5.60 2.47
CA THR A 113 20.38 5.88 3.18
C THR A 113 20.19 5.90 4.70
N GLY A 114 18.95 5.84 5.18
CA GLY A 114 18.57 6.02 6.58
C GLY A 114 18.08 4.76 7.29
N ASN A 115 18.11 3.59 6.65
CA ASN A 115 17.58 2.33 7.22
C ASN A 115 18.29 1.85 8.50
N ALA A 116 19.51 2.33 8.77
CA ALA A 116 20.21 2.06 10.03
C ALA A 116 19.65 2.86 11.22
N TYR A 117 18.81 3.87 10.98
CA TYR A 117 18.40 4.84 11.99
C TYR A 117 16.89 4.85 12.26
N VAL A 118 16.09 4.21 11.40
CA VAL A 118 14.65 4.08 11.57
C VAL A 118 14.24 2.66 11.25
N ASP A 119 13.60 2.00 12.20
CA ASP A 119 12.94 0.71 11.99
C ASP A 119 11.42 0.92 11.81
N PRO A 120 10.88 0.72 10.58
CA PRO A 120 9.47 0.86 10.31
C PRO A 120 8.65 -0.42 10.58
N TRP A 121 9.27 -1.53 11.03
CA TRP A 121 8.63 -2.86 11.06
C TRP A 121 7.45 -2.96 12.02
N SER A 122 7.43 -2.13 13.06
CA SER A 122 6.34 -2.12 14.06
C SER A 122 5.06 -1.45 13.54
N SER A 123 5.08 -0.86 12.35
CA SER A 123 3.91 -0.17 11.79
C SER A 123 2.81 -1.12 11.33
N PRO A 124 1.53 -0.74 11.49
CA PRO A 124 0.42 -1.56 11.05
C PRO A 124 0.37 -1.66 9.52
N ALA A 125 0.01 -2.85 9.02
CA ALA A 125 -0.24 -3.08 7.60
C ALA A 125 -1.64 -2.61 7.15
N ALA A 126 -2.59 -2.50 8.08
CA ALA A 126 -3.95 -2.04 7.82
C ALA A 126 -4.56 -1.38 9.06
N SER A 127 -5.47 -0.44 8.84
CA SER A 127 -6.22 0.30 9.87
C SER A 127 -7.70 0.34 9.53
N SER A 128 -8.57 0.33 10.55
CA SER A 128 -10.01 0.59 10.39
C SER A 128 -10.33 2.08 10.28
N ASN A 129 -9.38 2.96 10.60
CA ASN A 129 -9.59 4.40 10.54
C ASN A 129 -9.27 4.92 9.13
N PRO A 130 -10.26 5.41 8.36
CA PRO A 130 -9.99 6.02 7.08
C PRO A 130 -9.31 7.38 7.24
N GLU A 131 -9.60 8.14 8.30
CA GLU A 131 -9.18 9.54 8.50
C GLU A 131 -7.77 9.70 9.07
N GLN A 132 -7.12 8.60 9.45
CA GLN A 132 -5.78 8.66 10.06
C GLN A 132 -4.88 7.54 9.54
N LEU A 133 -3.64 7.91 9.22
CA LEU A 133 -2.54 6.97 9.10
C LEU A 133 -1.84 6.88 10.47
N LEU A 134 -1.78 5.65 10.99
CA LEU A 134 -1.03 5.32 12.20
C LEU A 134 0.29 4.66 11.78
N CYS A 135 1.39 5.26 12.21
CA CYS A 135 2.72 4.69 12.04
C CYS A 135 3.31 4.41 13.43
N ASN A 136 4.10 3.35 13.52
CA ASN A 136 4.91 3.05 14.68
C ASN A 136 6.34 2.76 14.20
N TYR A 137 7.21 3.75 14.37
CA TYR A 137 8.58 3.75 13.90
C TYR A 137 9.53 3.87 15.09
N GLN A 138 10.59 3.06 15.10
CA GLN A 138 11.63 3.16 16.13
C GLN A 138 12.78 3.97 15.57
N PHE A 139 13.05 5.13 16.16
CA PHE A 139 14.14 6.02 15.76
C PHE A 139 15.37 5.77 16.63
N SER A 140 16.55 5.91 16.03
CA SER A 140 17.80 6.04 16.76
C SER A 140 17.86 7.36 17.53
N ASP A 141 18.48 7.37 18.72
CA ASP A 141 18.71 8.56 19.54
C ASP A 141 19.54 9.66 18.83
N MET A 142 20.17 9.34 17.69
CA MET A 142 20.92 10.29 16.87
C MET A 142 20.03 11.15 15.96
N VAL A 143 18.75 10.81 15.80
CA VAL A 143 17.85 11.56 14.90
C VAL A 143 17.39 12.85 15.58
N GLU A 144 17.69 13.97 14.94
CA GLU A 144 17.41 15.32 15.47
C GLU A 144 16.04 15.85 15.00
N ALA A 145 15.68 15.51 13.77
CA ALA A 145 14.42 15.90 13.14
C ALA A 145 13.97 14.84 12.13
N CYS A 146 12.67 14.77 11.87
CA CYS A 146 12.11 13.85 10.91
C CYS A 146 10.94 14.49 10.15
N GLN A 147 10.88 14.27 8.84
CA GLN A 147 9.75 14.56 7.98
C GLN A 147 9.19 13.26 7.41
N ILE A 148 7.89 13.03 7.59
CA ILE A 148 7.21 11.83 7.09
C ILE A 148 6.21 12.26 6.03
N TYR A 149 6.54 11.98 4.78
CA TYR A 149 5.69 12.23 3.63
C TYR A 149 4.70 11.07 3.45
N TYR A 150 3.44 11.43 3.26
CA TYR A 150 2.34 10.52 3.01
C TYR A 150 1.56 10.88 1.74
N ALA A 151 1.99 11.94 1.05
CA ALA A 151 1.57 12.35 -0.29
C ALA A 151 2.68 13.22 -0.94
N PRO A 152 2.61 13.54 -2.25
CA PRO A 152 3.67 14.23 -2.99
C PRO A 152 4.23 15.52 -2.35
N ASN A 153 3.37 16.28 -1.69
CA ASN A 153 3.71 17.55 -1.05
C ASN A 153 3.09 17.67 0.35
N GLN A 154 2.75 16.53 0.97
CA GLN A 154 2.18 16.51 2.31
C GLN A 154 3.08 15.68 3.21
N PHE A 155 3.51 16.29 4.30
CA PHE A 155 4.32 15.66 5.32
C PHE A 155 3.94 16.18 6.69
N VAL A 156 4.25 15.39 7.70
CA VAL A 156 4.33 15.85 9.09
C VAL A 156 5.78 16.01 9.47
N GLU A 157 6.06 17.03 10.25
CA GLU A 157 7.38 17.27 10.85
C GLU A 157 7.31 16.87 12.32
N LEU A 158 8.29 16.09 12.75
CA LEU A 158 8.41 15.59 14.12
C LEU A 158 9.63 16.22 14.79
N SER A 159 9.42 16.77 15.98
CA SER A 159 10.51 17.18 16.86
C SER A 159 11.17 15.97 17.52
N ALA A 160 12.39 16.14 18.05
CA ALA A 160 13.10 15.10 18.78
C ALA A 160 12.28 14.47 19.93
N GLU A 161 11.45 15.26 20.63
CA GLU A 161 10.58 14.73 21.69
C GLU A 161 9.53 13.76 21.15
N GLN A 162 8.96 14.04 19.97
CA GLN A 162 7.94 13.19 19.33
C GLN A 162 8.53 11.89 18.79
N LEU A 163 9.83 11.84 18.49
CA LEU A 163 10.51 10.63 18.04
C LEU A 163 10.63 9.57 19.14
N SER A 164 10.67 9.99 20.40
CA SER A 164 10.86 9.09 21.55
C SER A 164 9.66 8.17 21.83
N ASP A 165 8.45 8.56 21.40
CA ASP A 165 7.23 7.76 21.56
C ASP A 165 7.07 6.74 20.41
N GLY A 166 7.62 7.04 19.23
CA GLY A 166 7.57 6.20 18.03
C GLY A 166 6.18 6.07 17.38
N GLU A 167 5.10 6.29 18.14
CA GLU A 167 3.73 6.36 17.63
C GLU A 167 3.46 7.71 16.96
N ILE A 168 3.08 7.67 15.68
CA ILE A 168 2.84 8.84 14.87
C ILE A 168 1.45 8.73 14.26
N ARG A 169 0.63 9.77 14.48
CA ARG A 169 -0.73 9.88 13.94
C ARG A 169 -0.79 11.00 12.93
N ILE A 170 -1.08 10.65 11.67
CA ILE A 170 -1.16 11.59 10.56
C ILE A 170 -2.63 11.72 10.14
N SER A 171 -3.20 12.91 10.27
CA SER A 171 -4.56 13.19 9.78
C SER A 171 -4.61 13.17 8.25
N LEU A 172 -5.64 12.52 7.72
CA LEU A 172 -5.90 12.39 6.28
C LEU A 172 -7.14 13.20 5.93
N ASP A 173 -6.98 14.50 5.69
CA ASP A 173 -8.08 15.46 5.53
C ASP A 173 -9.00 15.21 4.29
N GLN A 174 -8.77 14.14 3.51
CA GLN A 174 -9.47 13.83 2.25
C GLN A 174 -9.62 12.32 1.95
N SER A 175 -9.60 11.44 2.96
CA SER A 175 -9.79 9.99 2.75
C SER A 175 -11.27 9.61 2.82
N SER A 176 -11.92 9.44 1.67
CA SER A 176 -13.36 9.16 1.67
C SER A 176 -13.74 7.70 1.92
N LEU A 177 -12.82 6.72 1.76
CA LEU A 177 -13.13 5.30 1.97
C LEU A 177 -11.91 4.47 2.40
N MET A 178 -10.96 4.24 1.49
CA MET A 178 -9.78 3.41 1.73
C MET A 178 -8.60 3.99 0.95
N THR A 179 -7.41 4.03 1.55
CA THR A 179 -6.20 4.56 0.88
C THR A 179 -4.98 3.75 1.30
N TYR A 180 -4.13 3.39 0.35
CA TYR A 180 -2.86 2.72 0.62
C TYR A 180 -1.71 3.74 0.65
N ILE A 181 -0.92 3.72 1.72
CA ILE A 181 0.18 4.67 1.93
C ILE A 181 1.44 3.91 2.35
N CYS A 182 2.51 3.98 1.54
CA CYS A 182 3.88 3.74 1.97
C CYS A 182 4.56 5.11 2.13
N THR A 183 5.03 5.43 3.33
CA THR A 183 5.61 6.75 3.63
C THR A 183 7.06 6.85 3.17
N LYS A 184 7.47 8.08 2.86
CA LYS A 184 8.89 8.45 2.75
C LYS A 184 9.28 9.18 4.02
N ILE A 185 10.38 8.77 4.62
CA ILE A 185 10.85 9.27 5.91
C ILE A 185 12.20 9.92 5.65
N ILE A 186 12.28 11.24 5.85
CA ILE A 186 13.53 11.99 5.75
C ILE A 186 13.94 12.36 7.18
N ILE A 187 15.11 11.91 7.60
CA ILE A 187 15.67 12.17 8.94
C ILE A 187 16.91 13.05 8.84
N GLU A 188 17.16 13.85 9.89
CA GLU A 188 18.36 14.67 10.02
C GLU A 188 19.25 14.16 11.15
N ILE A 189 20.55 14.02 10.88
CA ILE A 189 21.59 13.65 11.84
C ILE A 189 22.83 14.49 11.53
N ASP A 190 23.35 15.26 12.50
CA ASP A 190 24.52 16.13 12.35
C ASP A 190 24.41 17.07 11.12
N GLY A 191 23.23 17.64 10.86
CA GLY A 191 22.98 18.52 9.72
C GLY A 191 22.97 17.82 8.35
N LYS A 192 22.91 16.48 8.30
CA LYS A 192 22.81 15.69 7.07
C LYS A 192 21.48 14.96 7.00
N SER A 193 20.88 14.97 5.82
CA SER A 193 19.63 14.25 5.55
C SER A 193 19.87 12.82 5.09
N TYR A 194 19.09 11.90 5.64
CA TYR A 194 19.02 10.50 5.21
C TYR A 194 17.58 10.14 4.89
N THR A 195 17.39 9.19 3.97
CA THR A 195 16.05 8.77 3.53
C THR A 195 15.82 7.30 3.85
N THR A 196 14.64 6.98 4.36
CA THR A 196 14.15 5.63 4.59
C THR A 196 12.66 5.57 4.25
N TYR A 197 12.07 4.38 4.24
CA TYR A 197 10.73 4.15 3.72
C TYR A 197 9.89 3.34 4.71
N GLY A 198 8.66 3.80 4.96
CA GLY A 198 7.73 3.09 5.82
C GLY A 198 7.21 1.81 5.18
N LYS A 199 6.68 0.90 6.02
CA LYS A 199 5.85 -0.19 5.53
C LYS A 199 4.51 0.36 5.04
N GLY A 200 3.97 -0.25 3.99
CA GLY A 200 2.69 0.14 3.44
C GLY A 200 1.55 -0.13 4.42
N CYS A 201 0.69 0.86 4.61
CA CYS A 201 -0.50 0.78 5.45
C CYS A 201 -1.75 1.05 4.62
N LEU A 202 -2.74 0.16 4.76
CA LEU A 202 -4.05 0.31 4.15
C LEU A 202 -5.03 0.95 5.15
N CYS A 203 -5.27 2.26 5.01
CA CYS A 203 -6.16 3.02 5.89
C CYS A 203 -7.63 2.84 5.48
N GLY A 204 -8.51 2.59 6.44
CA GLY A 204 -9.96 2.39 6.22
C GLY A 204 -10.35 1.01 5.68
N ALA A 205 -9.44 0.03 5.71
CA ALA A 205 -9.69 -1.31 5.15
C ALA A 205 -10.38 -2.29 6.09
N LEU A 206 -10.27 -2.06 7.40
CA LEU A 206 -10.94 -2.89 8.38
C LEU A 206 -12.29 -2.28 8.72
N GLN A 207 -13.31 -3.11 8.89
CA GLN A 207 -14.59 -2.62 9.42
C GLN A 207 -14.35 -1.99 10.79
N THR A 208 -14.91 -0.80 11.00
CA THR A 208 -15.00 -0.21 12.33
C THR A 208 -15.77 -1.17 13.22
N ILE A 209 -15.10 -1.69 14.24
CA ILE A 209 -15.77 -2.48 15.27
C ILE A 209 -16.74 -1.53 15.99
N THR A 210 -18.04 -1.73 15.82
CA THR A 210 -19.09 -0.98 16.52
C THR A 210 -19.42 -1.65 17.85
N ASP A 211 -20.08 -0.93 18.76
CA ASP A 211 -20.61 -1.51 20.00
C ASP A 211 -21.55 -2.70 19.71
N GLU A 212 -22.36 -2.63 18.64
CA GLU A 212 -23.18 -3.77 18.18
C GLU A 212 -22.31 -4.96 17.73
N THR A 213 -21.17 -4.72 17.08
CA THR A 213 -20.22 -5.78 16.68
C THR A 213 -19.59 -6.42 17.92
N LEU A 214 -19.26 -5.62 18.93
CA LEU A 214 -18.74 -6.10 20.21
C LEU A 214 -19.79 -6.91 20.98
N ASP A 215 -21.03 -6.44 21.07
CA ASP A 215 -22.13 -7.14 21.75
C ASP A 215 -22.42 -8.51 21.12
N VAL A 216 -22.32 -8.63 19.80
CA VAL A 216 -22.41 -9.92 19.08
C VAL A 216 -21.21 -10.83 19.38
N LEU A 217 -19.99 -10.28 19.42
CA LEU A 217 -18.78 -11.04 19.76
C LEU A 217 -18.79 -11.52 21.22
N TYR A 218 -19.28 -10.70 22.15
CA TYR A 218 -19.36 -11.04 23.58
C TYR A 218 -20.55 -11.94 23.91
N SER A 219 -21.65 -11.88 23.15
CA SER A 219 -22.79 -12.82 23.31
C SER A 219 -22.50 -14.22 22.76
N THR A 220 -21.55 -14.36 21.83
CA THR A 220 -21.12 -15.66 21.26
C THR A 220 -19.98 -16.34 22.02
N GLN A 221 -19.39 -15.68 23.03
CA GLN A 221 -18.31 -16.22 23.87
C GLN A 221 -18.76 -16.65 25.29
N GLN A 222 -20.06 -16.67 25.60
CA GLN A 222 -20.51 -17.29 26.85
C GLN A 222 -20.63 -18.82 26.66
N PRO A 223 -20.04 -19.62 27.58
CA PRO A 223 -20.06 -21.08 27.50
C PRO A 223 -21.46 -21.69 27.65
#